data_AF-A0A1I3CYQ8-F1
#
_entry.id   AF-A0A1I3CYQ8-F1
#
_cell.length_a   1.000
_cell.length_b   1.000
_cell.length_c   1.000
_cell.angle_alpha   90.00
_cell.angle_beta   90.00
_cell.angle_gamma   90.00
#
_symmetry.space_group_name_H-M   'P 1'
#
loop_
_entity.id
_entity.type
_entity.pdbx_description
1 polymer ?
#
loop_
_entity_poly.entity_id
_entity_poly.type
_entity_poly.pdbx_seq_one_letter_code
_entity_poly.pdbx_strand_id
1 'polypeptide(L)'
;MKVKRSERLIDMTRYLLERPHTLVPLTFFANRYDSAKSSISEDLTIVKKTFQERGTGILETIAGAAGGVRYIPSISNEEARAFIEDMCARLSEVDRLLPGGYVYLSDLLGQPAVLQKIGRIIAAQYLDKEIDAVMTVATKGVPIAQAVSNCLNVPFVIVRRDSKITEGSTVSINYVSGSSNRVEKMELSKRSLKRGSRVLVVDDFMKGGGTVDGMKSLIEEFEAKLVGVTVLAESTFPGKRMVDDYSSLLCVDEVDVRNKSIHVKPGNYFDDIQ
;
A
#
# COMPACT_ATOMS: atom_id res chain seq x y z
N MET A 1 9.55 40.67 3.83
CA MET A 1 9.66 40.53 5.30
C MET A 1 10.16 39.12 5.57
N LYS A 2 11.26 38.95 6.31
CA LYS A 2 11.88 37.62 6.52
C LYS A 2 10.91 36.71 7.28
N VAL A 3 10.63 35.52 6.73
CA VAL A 3 9.69 34.55 7.32
C VAL A 3 10.25 34.06 8.65
N LYS A 4 9.43 34.05 9.71
CA LYS A 4 9.87 33.60 11.04
C LYS A 4 10.13 32.09 11.01
N ARG A 5 11.07 31.61 11.85
CA ARG A 5 11.39 30.17 11.93
C ARG A 5 10.16 29.31 12.20
N SER A 6 9.27 29.74 13.09
CA SER A 6 8.02 29.03 13.40
C SER A 6 7.13 28.86 12.17
N GLU A 7 6.99 29.91 11.36
CA GLU A 7 6.19 29.89 10.12
C GLU A 7 6.84 28.97 9.08
N ARG A 8 8.17 29.03 8.93
CA ARG A 8 8.91 28.12 8.03
C ARG A 8 8.72 26.67 8.43
N LEU A 9 8.85 26.32 9.70
CA LEU A 9 8.70 24.94 10.17
C LEU A 9 7.31 24.38 9.87
N ILE A 10 6.25 25.19 10.07
CA ILE A 10 4.87 24.81 9.75
C ILE A 10 4.72 24.56 8.24
N ASP A 11 5.16 25.51 7.41
CA ASP A 11 5.02 25.39 5.95
C ASP A 11 5.88 24.26 5.37
N MET A 12 7.12 24.09 5.83
CA MET A 12 8.00 22.98 5.41
C MET A 12 7.41 21.62 5.76
N THR A 13 6.90 21.48 6.98
CA THR A 13 6.24 20.25 7.44
C THR A 13 5.07 19.90 6.52
N ARG A 14 4.16 20.86 6.29
CA ARG A 14 3.04 20.70 5.37
C ARG A 14 3.52 20.33 3.96
N TYR A 15 4.49 21.08 3.43
CA TYR A 15 4.96 20.93 2.05
C TYR A 15 5.52 19.53 1.79
N LEU A 16 6.29 19.00 2.74
CA LEU A 16 6.88 17.67 2.69
C LEU A 16 5.82 16.56 2.82
N LEU A 17 4.87 16.70 3.76
CA LEU A 17 3.80 15.70 3.98
C LEU A 17 2.87 15.56 2.76
N GLU A 18 2.62 16.66 2.03
CA GLU A 18 1.83 16.65 0.80
C GLU A 18 2.58 16.06 -0.41
N ARG A 19 3.90 15.83 -0.31
CA ARG A 19 4.78 15.41 -1.42
C ARG A 19 5.71 14.26 -1.01
N PRO A 20 5.16 13.10 -0.61
CA PRO A 20 5.98 11.94 -0.30
C PRO A 20 6.82 11.51 -1.51
N HIS A 21 7.98 10.90 -1.25
CA HIS A 21 8.96 10.44 -2.23
C HIS A 21 9.48 11.50 -3.23
N THR A 22 9.17 12.78 -3.05
CA THR A 22 9.63 13.87 -3.92
C THR A 22 10.92 14.47 -3.37
N LEU A 23 11.99 14.46 -4.17
CA LEU A 23 13.24 15.14 -3.82
C LEU A 23 13.06 16.66 -3.98
N VAL A 24 13.18 17.39 -2.87
CA VAL A 24 13.08 18.85 -2.82
C VAL A 24 14.47 19.45 -2.59
N PRO A 25 15.03 20.22 -3.54
CA PRO A 25 16.34 20.86 -3.36
C PRO A 25 16.34 21.84 -2.18
N LEU A 26 17.44 21.91 -1.42
CA LEU A 26 17.55 22.90 -0.33
C LEU A 26 17.44 24.35 -0.84
N THR A 27 17.85 24.60 -2.09
CA THR A 27 17.70 25.89 -2.76
C THR A 27 16.24 26.31 -2.90
N PHE A 28 15.32 25.37 -3.06
CA PHE A 28 13.89 25.67 -3.15
C PHE A 28 13.40 26.33 -1.86
N PHE A 29 13.66 25.72 -0.70
CA PHE A 29 13.26 26.28 0.60
C PHE A 29 14.04 27.56 0.95
N ALA A 30 15.33 27.62 0.61
CA ALA A 30 16.14 28.82 0.82
C ALA A 30 15.54 30.04 0.09
N ASN A 31 15.18 29.87 -1.19
CA ASN A 31 14.54 30.90 -2.00
C ASN A 31 13.12 31.21 -1.50
N ARG A 32 12.33 30.17 -1.18
CA ARG A 32 10.94 30.30 -0.73
C ARG A 32 10.80 31.14 0.54
N TYR A 33 11.75 31.02 1.47
CA TYR A 33 11.70 31.72 2.76
C TYR A 33 12.72 32.85 2.91
N ASP A 34 13.41 33.22 1.83
CA ASP A 34 14.48 34.23 1.84
C ASP A 34 15.47 33.99 3.00
N SER A 35 15.99 32.77 3.07
CA SER A 35 16.79 32.27 4.20
C SER A 35 18.02 31.48 3.71
N ALA A 36 19.12 31.55 4.46
CA ALA A 36 20.34 30.82 4.13
C ALA A 36 20.11 29.28 4.17
N LYS A 37 20.82 28.53 3.31
CA LYS A 37 20.74 27.06 3.28
C LYS A 37 21.10 26.40 4.63
N SER A 38 22.00 27.01 5.40
CA SER A 38 22.34 26.55 6.76
C SER A 38 21.12 26.62 7.69
N SER A 39 20.38 27.73 7.69
CA SER A 39 19.15 27.89 8.48
C SER A 39 18.06 26.90 8.05
N ILE A 40 17.92 26.63 6.75
CA ILE A 40 17.00 25.60 6.24
C ILE A 40 17.43 24.21 6.71
N SER A 41 18.73 23.91 6.72
CA SER A 41 19.25 22.61 7.18
C SER A 41 19.00 22.39 8.67
N GLU A 42 19.14 23.43 9.49
CA GLU A 42 18.79 23.38 10.92
C GLU A 42 17.30 23.11 11.13
N ASP A 43 16.42 23.75 10.35
CA ASP A 43 14.98 23.48 10.41
C ASP A 43 14.65 22.05 10.00
N LEU A 44 15.24 21.56 8.91
CA LEU A 44 15.06 20.18 8.45
C LEU A 44 15.55 19.16 9.47
N THR A 45 16.60 19.49 10.24
CA THR A 45 17.06 18.64 11.34
C THR A 45 16.00 18.52 12.44
N ILE A 46 15.31 19.62 12.77
CA ILE A 46 14.17 19.60 13.70
C ILE A 46 13.05 18.74 13.12
N VAL A 47 12.64 18.99 11.88
CA VAL A 47 11.56 18.23 11.23
C VAL A 47 11.89 16.73 11.19
N LYS A 48 13.11 16.37 10.79
CA LYS A 48 13.60 14.98 10.77
C LYS A 48 13.47 14.31 12.14
N LYS A 49 13.99 14.96 13.19
CA LYS A 49 13.92 14.45 14.56
C LYS A 49 12.47 14.28 15.01
N THR A 50 11.62 15.28 14.78
CA THR A 50 10.19 15.21 15.14
C THR A 50 9.45 14.12 14.37
N PHE A 51 9.72 13.95 13.07
CA PHE A 51 9.10 12.89 12.27
C PHE A 51 9.48 11.51 12.77
N GLN A 52 10.74 11.31 13.14
CA GLN A 52 11.21 10.05 13.72
C GLN A 52 10.58 9.78 15.10
N GLU A 53 10.62 10.75 16.01
CA GLU A 53 10.07 10.61 17.38
C GLU A 53 8.56 10.41 17.41
N ARG A 54 7.82 10.99 16.44
CA ARG A 54 6.37 10.86 16.35
C ARG A 54 5.92 9.72 15.44
N GLY A 55 6.87 8.96 14.87
CA GLY A 55 6.56 7.91 13.91
C GLY A 55 5.86 8.43 12.66
N THR A 56 6.04 9.70 12.27
CA THR A 56 5.42 10.27 11.06
C THR A 56 5.98 9.65 9.79
N GLY A 57 7.29 9.41 9.77
CA GLY A 57 8.02 8.84 8.63
C GLY A 57 9.49 9.24 8.66
N ILE A 58 10.18 9.04 7.55
CA ILE A 58 11.61 9.29 7.40
C ILE A 58 11.80 10.58 6.60
N LEU A 59 12.63 11.49 7.12
CA LEU A 59 13.14 12.60 6.32
C LEU A 59 14.59 12.30 5.91
N GLU A 60 14.73 11.90 4.65
CA GLU A 60 16.01 11.56 4.04
C GLU A 60 16.68 12.82 3.50
N THR A 61 18.00 12.93 3.69
CA THR A 61 18.81 14.01 3.15
C THR A 61 19.81 13.44 2.16
N ILE A 62 19.77 13.93 0.92
CA ILE A 62 20.70 13.57 -0.13
C ILE A 62 21.73 14.69 -0.26
N ALA A 63 23.01 14.36 -0.12
CA ALA A 63 24.11 15.32 -0.21
C ALA A 63 24.42 15.73 -1.67
N GLY A 64 25.10 16.88 -1.84
CA GLY A 64 25.58 17.36 -3.13
C GLY A 64 24.75 18.50 -3.74
N ALA A 65 25.22 19.05 -4.87
CA ALA A 65 24.63 20.22 -5.52
C ALA A 65 23.22 19.95 -6.09
N ALA A 66 22.98 18.72 -6.56
CA ALA A 66 21.66 18.22 -6.97
C ALA A 66 20.90 17.51 -5.83
N GLY A 67 21.46 17.54 -4.62
CA GLY A 67 20.87 16.95 -3.43
C GLY A 67 19.67 17.75 -2.90
N GLY A 68 19.12 17.27 -1.80
CA GLY A 68 17.87 17.79 -1.28
C GLY A 68 17.39 17.04 -0.06
N VAL A 69 16.10 17.20 0.24
CA VAL A 69 15.39 16.39 1.21
C VAL A 69 14.23 15.68 0.57
N ARG A 70 13.91 14.50 1.09
CA ARG A 70 12.78 13.70 0.64
C ARG A 70 12.07 13.13 1.86
N TYR A 71 10.76 13.36 1.93
CA TYR A 71 9.93 12.72 2.93
C TYR A 71 9.46 11.36 2.43
N ILE A 72 9.58 10.35 3.27
CA ILE A 72 9.21 8.97 2.99
C ILE A 72 8.22 8.54 4.09
N PRO A 73 6.93 8.35 3.77
CA PRO A 73 5.98 7.77 4.70
C PRO A 73 6.47 6.40 5.16
N SER A 74 6.47 6.19 6.47
CA SER A 74 6.86 4.92 7.09
C SER A 74 6.02 4.73 8.35
N ILE A 75 6.11 3.59 9.01
CA ILE A 75 5.44 3.30 10.28
C ILE A 75 6.40 2.46 11.13
N SER A 76 6.38 2.63 12.45
CA SER A 76 7.19 1.79 13.33
C SER A 76 6.60 0.38 13.45
N ASN A 77 7.44 -0.62 13.73
CA ASN A 77 6.98 -1.99 13.95
C ASN A 77 6.02 -2.10 15.14
N GLU A 78 6.22 -1.27 16.17
CA GLU A 78 5.33 -1.21 17.33
C GLU A 78 3.94 -0.69 16.96
N GLU A 79 3.87 0.41 16.20
CA GLU A 79 2.61 1.00 15.76
C GLU A 79 1.89 0.09 14.74
N ALA A 80 2.64 -0.53 13.82
CA ALA A 80 2.10 -1.51 12.89
C ALA A 80 1.53 -2.73 13.62
N ARG A 81 2.26 -3.27 14.61
CA ARG A 81 1.82 -4.43 15.40
C ARG A 81 0.56 -4.11 16.20
N ALA A 82 0.53 -2.99 16.91
CA ALA A 82 -0.65 -2.55 17.65
C ALA A 82 -1.88 -2.38 16.74
N PHE A 83 -1.69 -1.82 15.54
CA PHE A 83 -2.78 -1.69 14.57
C PHE A 83 -3.26 -3.05 14.04
N ILE A 84 -2.34 -3.96 13.71
CA ILE A 84 -2.69 -5.30 13.20
C ILE A 84 -3.40 -6.12 14.28
N GLU A 85 -2.98 -6.03 15.54
CA GLU A 85 -3.64 -6.68 16.67
C GLU A 85 -5.06 -6.14 16.90
N ASP A 86 -5.25 -4.81 16.84
CA ASP A 86 -6.60 -4.19 16.87
C ASP A 86 -7.49 -4.72 15.73
N MET A 87 -6.94 -4.78 14.52
CA MET A 87 -7.66 -5.31 13.36
C MET A 87 -8.00 -6.79 13.51
N CYS A 88 -7.11 -7.60 14.11
CA CYS A 88 -7.39 -9.01 14.41
C CYS A 88 -8.55 -9.15 15.39
N ALA A 89 -8.57 -8.35 16.46
CA ALA A 89 -9.65 -8.35 17.44
C ALA A 89 -11.00 -7.97 16.81
N ARG A 90 -11.02 -6.90 16.02
CA ARG A 90 -12.21 -6.45 15.28
C ARG A 90 -12.70 -7.50 14.30
N LEU A 91 -11.81 -8.11 13.52
CA LEU A 91 -12.19 -9.12 12.53
C LEU A 91 -12.61 -10.47 13.13
N SER A 92 -12.28 -10.71 14.40
CA SER A 92 -12.72 -11.89 15.14
C SER A 92 -14.15 -11.75 15.69
N GLU A 93 -14.83 -10.61 15.48
CA GLU A 93 -16.23 -10.41 15.85
C GLU A 93 -17.17 -11.34 15.06
N VAL A 94 -18.12 -11.96 15.77
CA VAL A 94 -19.02 -13.01 15.24
C VAL A 94 -19.90 -12.53 14.07
N ASP A 95 -20.29 -11.25 14.07
CA ASP A 95 -21.14 -10.64 13.04
C ASP A 95 -20.42 -10.41 11.71
N ARG A 96 -19.10 -10.58 11.67
CA ARG A 96 -18.29 -10.46 10.45
C ARG A 96 -18.19 -11.75 9.66
N LEU A 97 -18.61 -12.89 10.21
CA LEU A 97 -18.56 -14.17 9.51
C LEU A 97 -19.60 -14.24 8.40
N LEU A 98 -19.14 -14.47 7.16
CA LEU A 98 -19.98 -14.63 5.97
C LEU A 98 -20.00 -16.09 5.48
N PRO A 99 -21.05 -16.51 4.75
CA PRO A 99 -21.12 -17.85 4.16
C PRO A 99 -19.90 -18.17 3.30
N GLY A 100 -19.33 -19.37 3.44
CA GLY A 100 -18.15 -19.80 2.68
C GLY A 100 -16.80 -19.47 3.32
N GLY A 101 -16.81 -19.01 4.58
CA GLY A 101 -15.62 -18.69 5.36
C GLY A 101 -15.00 -17.34 5.00
N TYR A 102 -15.80 -16.41 4.47
CA TYR A 102 -15.36 -15.05 4.19
C TYR A 102 -15.59 -14.15 5.40
N VAL A 103 -14.87 -13.03 5.43
CA VAL A 103 -14.97 -12.02 6.48
C VAL A 103 -15.51 -10.73 5.88
N TYR A 104 -16.41 -10.07 6.61
CA TYR A 104 -16.92 -8.77 6.24
C TYR A 104 -15.88 -7.67 6.56
N LEU A 105 -15.30 -7.09 5.49
CA LEU A 105 -14.27 -6.06 5.55
C LEU A 105 -14.76 -4.65 5.17
N SER A 106 -15.96 -4.53 4.60
CA SER A 106 -16.36 -3.33 3.86
C SER A 106 -16.48 -2.08 4.74
N ASP A 107 -16.90 -2.21 5.99
CA ASP A 107 -17.00 -1.10 6.95
C ASP A 107 -15.62 -0.58 7.35
N LEU A 108 -14.63 -1.47 7.49
CA LEU A 108 -13.25 -1.13 7.80
C LEU A 108 -12.56 -0.46 6.61
N LEU A 109 -12.74 -1.01 5.41
CA LEU A 109 -12.23 -0.45 4.17
C LEU A 109 -12.93 0.85 3.75
N GLY A 110 -14.05 1.20 4.38
CA GLY A 110 -14.70 2.49 4.24
C GLY A 110 -14.13 3.59 5.15
N GLN A 111 -13.25 3.27 6.10
CA GLN A 111 -12.73 4.23 7.08
C GLN A 111 -11.38 4.83 6.60
N PRO A 112 -11.30 6.15 6.35
CA PRO A 112 -10.07 6.78 5.88
C PRO A 112 -8.87 6.59 6.81
N ALA A 113 -9.10 6.60 8.13
CA ALA A 113 -8.05 6.38 9.13
C ALA A 113 -7.46 4.97 9.05
N VAL A 114 -8.30 3.96 8.84
CA VAL A 114 -7.89 2.56 8.66
C VAL A 114 -7.09 2.41 7.36
N LEU A 115 -7.59 2.94 6.25
CA LEU A 115 -6.90 2.92 4.96
C LEU A 115 -5.54 3.64 5.03
N GLN A 116 -5.44 4.77 5.72
CA GLN A 116 -4.19 5.49 5.87
C GLN A 116 -3.13 4.65 6.60
N LYS A 117 -3.52 3.89 7.64
CA LYS A 117 -2.62 2.98 8.36
C LYS A 117 -2.21 1.80 7.48
N ILE A 118 -3.16 1.14 6.82
CA ILE A 118 -2.89 0.06 5.87
C ILE A 118 -1.91 0.53 4.79
N GLY A 119 -2.18 1.69 4.18
CA GLY A 119 -1.33 2.28 3.15
C GLY A 119 0.11 2.49 3.63
N ARG A 120 0.30 3.02 4.84
CA ARG A 120 1.63 3.25 5.43
C ARG A 120 2.34 1.94 5.78
N ILE A 121 1.64 0.95 6.32
CA ILE A 121 2.20 -0.38 6.65
C ILE A 121 2.69 -1.08 5.39
N ILE A 122 1.83 -1.17 4.37
CA ILE A 122 2.20 -1.82 3.11
C ILE A 122 3.33 -1.05 2.43
N ALA A 123 3.26 0.28 2.33
CA ALA A 123 4.33 1.08 1.71
C ALA A 123 5.68 0.93 2.42
N ALA A 124 5.67 0.80 3.75
CA ALA A 124 6.89 0.62 4.55
C ALA A 124 7.64 -0.69 4.22
N GLN A 125 6.94 -1.73 3.76
CA GLN A 125 7.55 -3.00 3.34
C GLN A 125 8.37 -2.88 2.04
N TYR A 126 8.17 -1.82 1.26
CA TYR A 126 8.75 -1.64 -0.06
C TYR A 126 9.65 -0.42 -0.18
N LEU A 127 10.17 0.11 0.94
CA LEU A 127 10.97 1.34 0.95
C LEU A 127 12.27 1.25 0.14
N ASP A 128 12.84 0.06 0.05
CA ASP A 128 14.06 -0.27 -0.69
C ASP A 128 13.79 -0.72 -2.13
N LYS A 129 12.51 -0.80 -2.53
CA LYS A 129 12.11 -1.26 -3.86
C LYS A 129 11.60 -0.09 -4.70
N GLU A 130 11.90 -0.14 -5.99
CA GLU A 130 11.33 0.81 -6.95
C GLU A 130 9.97 0.29 -7.42
N ILE A 131 8.94 1.11 -7.22
CA ILE A 131 7.56 0.84 -7.66
C ILE A 131 7.14 1.97 -8.59
N ASP A 132 6.54 1.62 -9.73
CA ASP A 132 6.01 2.57 -10.72
C ASP A 132 4.49 2.62 -10.73
N ALA A 133 3.82 1.56 -10.27
CA ALA A 133 2.38 1.49 -10.16
C ALA A 133 1.93 0.49 -9.08
N VAL A 134 0.81 0.79 -8.44
CA VAL A 134 0.07 -0.16 -7.59
C VAL A 134 -1.08 -0.76 -8.39
N MET A 135 -1.20 -2.08 -8.44
CA MET A 135 -2.27 -2.78 -9.15
C MET A 135 -3.19 -3.51 -8.18
N THR A 136 -4.49 -3.47 -8.46
CA THR A 136 -5.52 -4.25 -7.76
C THR A 136 -6.60 -4.66 -8.75
N VAL A 137 -7.40 -5.66 -8.39
CA VAL A 137 -8.66 -5.95 -9.08
C VAL A 137 -9.82 -5.20 -8.43
N ALA A 138 -10.82 -4.81 -9.21
CA ALA A 138 -12.05 -4.25 -8.68
C ALA A 138 -12.82 -5.27 -7.81
N THR A 139 -13.46 -4.90 -6.71
CA THR A 139 -13.72 -3.51 -6.26
C THR A 139 -13.12 -3.21 -4.88
N LYS A 140 -13.06 -4.19 -3.98
CA LYS A 140 -12.72 -3.97 -2.56
C LYS A 140 -11.24 -3.66 -2.32
N GLY A 141 -10.33 -4.11 -3.19
CA GLY A 141 -8.92 -3.72 -3.13
C GLY A 141 -8.63 -2.28 -3.60
N VAL A 142 -9.58 -1.61 -4.28
CA VAL A 142 -9.37 -0.24 -4.84
C VAL A 142 -9.02 0.80 -3.77
N PRO A 143 -9.73 0.91 -2.62
CA PRO A 143 -9.36 1.86 -1.57
C PRO A 143 -7.98 1.57 -0.97
N ILE A 144 -7.59 0.29 -0.87
CA ILE A 144 -6.26 -0.11 -0.39
C ILE A 144 -5.19 0.34 -1.39
N ALA A 145 -5.38 0.04 -2.67
CA ALA A 145 -4.46 0.46 -3.74
C ALA A 145 -4.27 1.97 -3.77
N GLN A 146 -5.34 2.75 -3.62
CA GLN A 146 -5.27 4.19 -3.56
C GLN A 146 -4.48 4.68 -2.33
N ALA A 147 -4.70 4.09 -1.15
CA ALA A 147 -3.99 4.47 0.06
C ALA A 147 -2.49 4.16 -0.01
N VAL A 148 -2.13 2.99 -0.55
CA VAL A 148 -0.74 2.56 -0.76
C VAL A 148 -0.06 3.44 -1.80
N SER A 149 -0.72 3.69 -2.94
CA SER A 149 -0.14 4.48 -4.03
C SER A 149 0.07 5.94 -3.62
N ASN A 150 -0.80 6.49 -2.77
CA ASN A 150 -0.63 7.81 -2.17
C ASN A 150 0.59 7.87 -1.25
N CYS A 151 0.87 6.82 -0.48
CA CYS A 151 2.07 6.76 0.36
C CYS A 151 3.34 6.66 -0.48
N LEU A 152 3.32 5.84 -1.54
CA LEU A 152 4.45 5.63 -2.44
C LEU A 152 4.65 6.75 -3.48
N ASN A 153 3.66 7.65 -3.62
CA ASN A 153 3.61 8.69 -4.65
C ASN A 153 3.68 8.15 -6.10
N VAL A 154 2.89 7.10 -6.37
CA VAL A 154 2.80 6.45 -7.70
C VAL A 154 1.34 6.33 -8.14
N PRO A 155 1.04 6.20 -9.44
CA PRO A 155 -0.31 5.88 -9.88
C PRO A 155 -0.75 4.51 -9.37
N PHE A 156 -2.07 4.29 -9.27
CA PHE A 156 -2.64 2.96 -9.15
C PHE A 156 -3.51 2.63 -10.37
N VAL A 157 -3.58 1.34 -10.70
CA VAL A 157 -4.33 0.80 -11.83
C VAL A 157 -5.34 -0.23 -11.34
N ILE A 158 -6.53 -0.21 -11.95
CA ILE A 158 -7.63 -1.08 -11.57
C ILE A 158 -7.87 -2.08 -12.69
N VAL A 159 -7.62 -3.34 -12.40
CA VAL A 159 -8.00 -4.47 -13.25
C VAL A 159 -9.51 -4.71 -13.12
N ARG A 160 -10.20 -4.89 -14.25
CA ARG A 160 -11.64 -5.12 -14.30
C ARG A 160 -11.96 -6.58 -14.61
N ARG A 161 -13.14 -7.04 -14.20
CA ARG A 161 -13.70 -8.35 -14.58
C ARG A 161 -14.65 -8.26 -15.78
N ASP A 162 -15.07 -7.05 -16.11
CA ASP A 162 -16.03 -6.72 -17.17
C ASP A 162 -15.43 -5.71 -18.16
N SER A 163 -15.77 -5.87 -19.44
CA SER A 163 -15.33 -4.95 -20.48
C SER A 163 -16.19 -3.70 -20.53
N LYS A 164 -15.53 -2.54 -20.56
CA LYS A 164 -16.20 -1.24 -20.74
C LYS A 164 -15.70 -0.53 -21.99
N ILE A 165 -16.62 -0.09 -22.84
CA ILE A 165 -16.31 0.64 -24.09
C ILE A 165 -15.40 1.85 -23.84
N THR A 166 -15.53 2.48 -22.67
CA THR A 166 -14.72 3.63 -22.25
C THR A 166 -13.23 3.34 -22.08
N GLU A 167 -12.82 2.07 -22.06
CA GLU A 167 -11.42 1.65 -21.81
C GLU A 167 -10.58 1.52 -23.08
N GLY A 168 -11.20 1.55 -24.28
CA GLY A 168 -10.48 1.38 -25.55
C GLY A 168 -9.86 -0.01 -25.72
N SER A 169 -8.65 -0.10 -26.25
CA SER A 169 -7.96 -1.39 -26.44
C SER A 169 -7.48 -1.96 -25.11
N THR A 170 -7.87 -3.20 -24.83
CA THR A 170 -7.55 -3.91 -23.58
C THR A 170 -6.68 -5.14 -23.84
N VAL A 171 -5.92 -5.52 -22.82
CA VAL A 171 -5.34 -6.86 -22.65
C VAL A 171 -6.28 -7.63 -21.75
N SER A 172 -6.51 -8.91 -22.07
CA SER A 172 -7.44 -9.77 -21.35
C SER A 172 -6.80 -11.12 -21.08
N ILE A 173 -7.02 -11.64 -19.89
CA ILE A 173 -6.62 -13.00 -19.52
C ILE A 173 -7.78 -13.73 -18.87
N ASN A 174 -7.70 -15.06 -18.86
CA ASN A 174 -8.60 -15.92 -18.11
C ASN A 174 -7.85 -16.50 -16.90
N TYR A 175 -8.49 -16.57 -15.75
CA TYR A 175 -7.92 -17.10 -14.52
C TYR A 175 -8.96 -17.93 -13.76
N VAL A 176 -8.51 -18.81 -12.87
CA VAL A 176 -9.40 -19.58 -12.01
C VAL A 176 -9.57 -18.83 -10.69
N SER A 177 -10.79 -18.38 -10.41
CA SER A 177 -11.09 -17.66 -9.18
C SER A 177 -11.20 -18.62 -8.00
N GLY A 178 -10.43 -18.36 -6.93
CA GLY A 178 -10.45 -19.17 -5.72
C GLY A 178 -11.77 -19.10 -4.93
N SER A 179 -12.63 -18.12 -5.24
CA SER A 179 -13.93 -17.97 -4.58
C SER A 179 -15.06 -18.67 -5.31
N SER A 180 -15.04 -18.66 -6.65
CA SER A 180 -16.11 -19.22 -7.49
C SER A 180 -15.78 -20.59 -8.09
N ASN A 181 -14.51 -21.01 -8.05
CA ASN A 181 -14.00 -22.22 -8.73
C ASN A 181 -14.38 -22.29 -10.21
N ARG A 182 -14.50 -21.11 -10.85
CA ARG A 182 -14.83 -20.93 -12.26
C ARG A 182 -13.73 -20.15 -12.95
N VAL A 183 -13.65 -20.33 -14.26
CA VAL A 183 -12.85 -19.47 -15.12
C VAL A 183 -13.52 -18.11 -15.17
N GLU A 184 -12.80 -17.10 -14.70
CA GLU A 184 -13.16 -15.69 -14.77
C GLU A 184 -12.22 -14.96 -15.73
N LYS A 185 -12.69 -13.86 -16.29
CA LYS A 185 -11.89 -12.97 -17.14
C LYS A 185 -11.42 -11.79 -16.31
N MET A 186 -10.20 -11.33 -16.54
CA MET A 186 -9.78 -10.01 -16.10
C MET A 186 -9.10 -9.25 -17.23
N GLU A 187 -9.24 -7.93 -17.23
CA GLU A 187 -8.72 -7.07 -18.28
C GLU A 187 -8.24 -5.71 -17.77
N LEU A 188 -7.28 -5.15 -18.51
CA LEU A 188 -6.70 -3.84 -18.27
C LEU A 188 -6.49 -3.12 -19.61
N SER A 189 -6.80 -1.83 -19.66
CA SER A 189 -6.53 -1.02 -20.85
C SER A 189 -5.04 -0.92 -21.12
N LYS A 190 -4.63 -1.03 -22.39
CA LYS A 190 -3.23 -0.91 -22.82
C LYS A 190 -2.59 0.43 -22.46
N ARG A 191 -3.40 1.46 -22.21
CA ARG A 191 -2.94 2.80 -21.79
C ARG A 191 -2.80 2.96 -20.27
N SER A 192 -3.34 2.03 -19.48
CA SER A 192 -3.39 2.16 -18.02
C SER A 192 -2.07 1.83 -17.35
N LEU A 193 -1.25 0.98 -17.95
CA LEU A 193 0.06 0.58 -17.43
C LEU A 193 1.12 0.77 -18.52
N LYS A 194 2.25 1.39 -18.16
CA LYS A 194 3.37 1.55 -19.09
C LYS A 194 4.14 0.24 -19.21
N ARG A 195 4.66 -0.02 -20.41
CA ARG A 195 5.55 -1.16 -20.66
C ARG A 195 6.79 -1.06 -19.77
N GLY A 196 7.22 -2.18 -19.18
CA GLY A 196 8.41 -2.22 -18.30
C GLY A 196 8.19 -1.69 -16.87
N SER A 197 6.98 -1.29 -16.50
CA SER A 197 6.69 -0.80 -15.15
C SER A 197 6.95 -1.85 -14.07
N ARG A 198 7.44 -1.41 -12.91
CA ARG A 198 7.55 -2.19 -11.69
C ARG A 198 6.25 -2.08 -10.89
N VAL A 199 5.55 -3.19 -10.71
CA VAL A 199 4.18 -3.22 -10.20
C VAL A 199 4.13 -3.87 -8.83
N LEU A 200 3.56 -3.16 -7.84
CA LEU A 200 3.13 -3.75 -6.57
C LEU A 200 1.67 -4.17 -6.69
N VAL A 201 1.37 -5.44 -6.45
CA VAL A 201 -0.02 -5.92 -6.40
C VAL A 201 -0.53 -5.82 -4.97
N VAL A 202 -1.74 -5.26 -4.79
CA VAL A 202 -2.46 -5.30 -3.53
C VAL A 202 -3.87 -5.82 -3.71
N ASP A 203 -4.40 -6.52 -2.71
CA ASP A 203 -5.78 -7.03 -2.73
C ASP A 203 -6.38 -7.07 -1.31
N ASP A 204 -7.72 -7.13 -1.21
CA ASP A 204 -8.39 -7.17 0.10
C ASP A 204 -8.33 -8.55 0.76
N PHE A 205 -8.50 -9.62 0.00
CA PHE A 205 -8.59 -10.96 0.57
C PHE A 205 -8.04 -12.05 -0.36
N MET A 206 -7.13 -12.89 0.16
CA MET A 206 -6.57 -14.03 -0.58
C MET A 206 -6.96 -15.38 0.01
N LYS A 207 -7.54 -16.23 -0.85
CA LYS A 207 -7.80 -17.66 -0.56
C LYS A 207 -6.80 -18.57 -1.29
N GLY A 208 -7.07 -18.97 -2.52
CA GLY A 208 -6.18 -19.85 -3.30
C GLY A 208 -5.07 -19.12 -4.09
N GLY A 209 -5.10 -17.79 -4.15
CA GLY A 209 -4.13 -16.98 -4.91
C GLY A 209 -4.44 -16.83 -6.42
N GLY A 210 -5.49 -17.46 -6.95
CA GLY A 210 -5.79 -17.41 -8.39
C GLY A 210 -6.03 -16.01 -8.98
N THR A 211 -6.60 -15.08 -8.20
CA THR A 211 -6.74 -13.67 -8.62
C THR A 211 -5.39 -12.98 -8.75
N VAL A 212 -4.47 -13.23 -7.81
CA VAL A 212 -3.12 -12.66 -7.83
C VAL A 212 -2.31 -13.26 -8.98
N ASP A 213 -2.42 -14.57 -9.20
CA ASP A 213 -1.79 -15.26 -10.33
C ASP A 213 -2.28 -14.74 -11.68
N GLY A 214 -3.59 -14.46 -11.79
CA GLY A 214 -4.14 -13.73 -12.93
C GLY A 214 -3.51 -12.35 -13.08
N MET A 215 -3.49 -11.52 -12.03
CA MET A 215 -2.85 -10.19 -12.12
C MET A 215 -1.37 -10.27 -12.52
N LYS A 216 -0.63 -11.28 -12.04
CA LYS A 216 0.75 -11.56 -12.46
C LYS A 216 0.83 -11.85 -13.96
N SER A 217 0.00 -12.76 -14.46
CA SER A 217 -0.06 -13.07 -15.91
C SER A 217 -0.40 -11.82 -16.73
N LEU A 218 -1.30 -10.97 -16.23
CA LEU A 218 -1.64 -9.72 -16.88
C LEU A 218 -0.48 -8.72 -16.87
N ILE A 219 0.32 -8.65 -15.80
CA ILE A 219 1.52 -7.81 -15.71
C ILE A 219 2.55 -8.25 -16.76
N GLU A 220 2.73 -9.55 -16.96
CA GLU A 220 3.66 -10.12 -17.96
C GLU A 220 3.30 -9.70 -19.40
N GLU A 221 2.01 -9.60 -19.74
CA GLU A 221 1.54 -9.10 -21.05
C GLU A 221 1.89 -7.63 -21.32
N PHE A 222 2.17 -6.83 -20.28
CA PHE A 222 2.69 -5.47 -20.41
C PHE A 222 4.22 -5.42 -20.40
N GLU A 223 4.89 -6.58 -20.39
CA GLU A 223 6.33 -6.71 -20.16
C GLU A 223 6.78 -5.96 -18.89
N ALA A 224 5.87 -5.90 -17.91
CA ALA A 224 6.08 -5.26 -16.64
C ALA A 224 6.62 -6.29 -15.64
N LYS A 225 7.17 -5.80 -14.52
CA LYS A 225 7.78 -6.63 -13.48
C LYS A 225 6.94 -6.58 -12.21
N LEU A 226 6.52 -7.74 -11.71
CA LEU A 226 5.95 -7.85 -10.37
C LEU A 226 7.05 -7.62 -9.32
N VAL A 227 6.87 -6.63 -8.44
CA VAL A 227 7.80 -6.29 -7.34
C VAL A 227 7.46 -7.04 -6.06
N GLY A 228 6.18 -7.29 -5.85
CA GLY A 228 5.65 -7.99 -4.69
C GLY A 228 4.13 -8.00 -4.70
N VAL A 229 3.59 -8.77 -3.77
CA VAL A 229 2.16 -8.90 -3.51
C VAL A 229 1.93 -8.64 -2.03
N THR A 230 0.97 -7.78 -1.69
CA THR A 230 0.49 -7.64 -0.31
C THR A 230 -1.03 -7.71 -0.25
N VAL A 231 -1.57 -8.57 0.59
CA VAL A 231 -3.01 -8.65 0.82
C VAL A 231 -3.35 -8.20 2.23
N LEU A 232 -4.50 -7.56 2.40
CA LEU A 232 -4.94 -7.16 3.74
C LEU A 232 -5.18 -8.41 4.60
N ALA A 233 -5.92 -9.38 4.07
CA ALA A 233 -6.20 -10.62 4.76
C ALA A 233 -6.00 -11.84 3.86
N GLU A 234 -5.64 -12.95 4.46
CA GLU A 234 -5.63 -14.27 3.83
C GLU A 234 -6.41 -15.29 4.67
N SER A 235 -6.77 -16.43 4.10
CA SER A 235 -7.24 -17.58 4.89
C SER A 235 -6.28 -18.75 4.81
N THR A 236 -6.29 -19.61 5.83
CA THR A 236 -5.66 -20.93 5.76
C THR A 236 -6.19 -21.68 4.53
N PHE A 237 -5.28 -22.33 3.80
CA PHE A 237 -5.59 -23.04 2.56
C PHE A 237 -5.01 -24.46 2.65
N PRO A 238 -5.84 -25.52 2.57
CA PRO A 238 -5.41 -26.91 2.81
C PRO A 238 -4.61 -27.51 1.63
N GLY A 239 -3.95 -26.69 0.81
CA GLY A 239 -3.19 -27.12 -0.36
C GLY A 239 -2.09 -26.11 -0.70
N LYS A 240 -1.40 -26.34 -1.83
CA LYS A 240 -0.42 -25.39 -2.33
C LYS A 240 -1.14 -24.16 -2.91
N ARG A 241 -0.75 -22.96 -2.48
CA ARG A 241 -1.24 -21.72 -3.08
C ARG A 241 -0.66 -21.54 -4.49
N MET A 242 -1.33 -20.77 -5.33
CA MET A 242 -0.80 -20.40 -6.65
C MET A 242 0.37 -19.39 -6.55
N VAL A 243 0.47 -18.70 -5.41
CA VAL A 243 1.48 -17.69 -5.13
C VAL A 243 2.10 -17.99 -3.77
N ASP A 244 3.42 -18.19 -3.77
CA ASP A 244 4.20 -18.53 -2.57
C ASP A 244 4.90 -17.27 -1.97
N ASP A 245 5.21 -16.26 -2.78
CA ASP A 245 5.88 -15.01 -2.37
C ASP A 245 4.88 -13.86 -2.27
N TYR A 246 4.32 -13.67 -1.07
CA TYR A 246 3.37 -12.60 -0.75
C TYR A 246 3.45 -12.22 0.73
N SER A 247 2.99 -11.01 1.01
CA SER A 247 2.81 -10.48 2.36
C SER A 247 1.32 -10.40 2.72
N SER A 248 0.97 -10.67 3.97
CA SER A 248 -0.38 -10.55 4.53
C SER A 248 -0.33 -9.82 5.86
N LEU A 249 -1.26 -8.89 6.09
CA LEU A 249 -1.37 -8.23 7.40
C LEU A 249 -2.13 -9.11 8.40
N LEU A 250 -3.09 -9.89 7.92
CA LEU A 250 -4.04 -10.65 8.72
C LEU A 250 -4.20 -12.06 8.16
N CYS A 251 -4.31 -13.05 9.04
CA CYS A 251 -4.57 -14.44 8.70
C CYS A 251 -5.85 -14.93 9.39
N VAL A 252 -6.84 -15.32 8.60
CA VAL A 252 -8.05 -16.02 9.05
C VAL A 252 -7.69 -17.49 9.22
N ASP A 253 -7.49 -17.89 10.48
CA ASP A 253 -6.89 -19.16 10.84
C ASP A 253 -7.93 -20.28 10.92
N GLU A 254 -8.92 -20.07 11.80
CA GLU A 254 -9.99 -21.01 12.09
C GLU A 254 -11.35 -20.35 11.88
N VAL A 255 -12.21 -21.03 11.12
CA VAL A 255 -13.60 -20.62 10.92
C VAL A 255 -14.50 -21.78 11.30
N ASP A 256 -15.20 -21.66 12.42
CA ASP A 256 -16.23 -22.61 12.82
C ASP A 256 -17.61 -22.06 12.46
N VAL A 257 -18.10 -22.47 11.30
CA VAL A 257 -19.42 -22.07 10.80
C VAL A 257 -20.55 -22.59 11.71
N ARG A 258 -20.35 -23.69 12.44
CA ARG A 258 -21.37 -24.27 13.33
C ARG A 258 -21.47 -23.47 14.63
N ASN A 259 -20.33 -23.14 15.22
CA ASN A 259 -20.26 -22.36 16.45
C ASN A 259 -20.26 -20.85 16.22
N LYS A 260 -20.30 -20.41 14.95
CA LYS A 260 -20.20 -19.00 14.53
C LYS A 260 -18.99 -18.29 15.13
N SER A 261 -17.85 -18.99 15.20
CA SER A 261 -16.60 -18.38 15.64
C SER A 261 -15.65 -18.21 14.46
N ILE A 262 -14.90 -17.11 14.51
CA ILE A 262 -13.83 -16.81 13.58
C ILE A 262 -12.62 -16.36 14.40
N HIS A 263 -11.46 -16.93 14.11
CA HIS A 263 -10.20 -16.55 14.72
C HIS A 263 -9.30 -15.90 13.67
N VAL A 264 -8.94 -14.64 13.91
CA VAL A 264 -8.01 -13.89 13.07
C VAL A 264 -6.75 -13.58 13.88
N LYS A 265 -5.60 -13.88 13.30
CA LYS A 265 -4.26 -13.61 13.86
C LYS A 265 -3.45 -12.73 12.90
N PRO A 266 -2.31 -12.15 13.35
CA PRO A 266 -1.41 -11.46 12.44
C PRO A 266 -0.99 -12.37 11.28
N GLY A 267 -0.89 -11.79 10.08
CA GLY A 267 -0.34 -12.45 8.90
C GLY A 267 1.18 -12.54 8.93
N ASN A 268 1.78 -12.84 7.77
CA ASN A 268 3.23 -13.03 7.65
C ASN A 268 4.03 -11.72 7.48
N TYR A 269 3.39 -10.55 7.57
CA TYR A 269 4.05 -9.24 7.43
C TYR A 269 5.31 -9.07 8.29
N PHE A 270 5.33 -9.67 9.49
CA PHE A 270 6.46 -9.56 10.42
C PHE A 270 7.52 -10.65 10.26
N ASP A 271 7.32 -11.65 9.40
CA ASP A 271 8.21 -12.81 9.31
C ASP A 271 9.58 -12.41 8.74
N ASP A 272 9.61 -11.43 7.83
CA ASP A 272 10.83 -10.91 7.19
C ASP A 272 11.43 -9.68 7.90
N ILE A 273 10.79 -9.22 8.98
CA ILE A 273 11.20 -8.02 9.72
C ILE A 273 11.97 -8.44 10.99
N GLN A 274 13.26 -8.76 10.82
CA GLN A 274 14.20 -8.95 11.93
C GLN A 274 14.62 -7.62 12.58
#